data_AF-A0A7V8XNJ5-F1
#
_entry.id   AF-A0A7V8XNJ5-F1
#
_cell.length_a   1.000
_cell.length_b   1.000
_cell.length_c   1.000
_cell.angle_alpha   90.00
_cell.angle_beta   90.00
_cell.angle_gamma   90.00
#
_symmetry.space_group_name_H-M   'P 1'
#
loop_
_entity.id
_entity.type
_entity.pdbx_description
1 polymer ?
#
loop_
_entity_poly.entity_id
_entity_poly.type
_entity_poly.pdbx_seq_one_letter_code
_entity_poly.pdbx_strand_id
1 'polypeptide(L)' 'MAYLVGPDLAQILDYCAEDPVERVFLEDVARRGLGRFAALEEDGRLVALCHTGTNLVPSGSGCGAFAEA' A
#
# COMPACT_ATOMS: atom_id res chain seq x y z
N MET A 1 5.43 15.40 -5.29
CA MET A 1 5.51 15.34 -3.81
C MET A 1 4.50 14.32 -3.34
N ALA A 2 4.96 13.28 -2.64
CA ALA A 2 4.08 12.23 -2.14
C ALA A 2 3.17 12.71 -0.99
N TYR A 3 1.93 12.24 -0.95
CA TYR A 3 0.96 12.52 0.11
C TYR A 3 0.16 11.28 0.51
N LEU A 4 -0.34 11.25 1.75
CA LEU A 4 -1.10 10.13 2.29
C LEU A 4 -2.52 10.07 1.71
N VAL A 5 -2.92 8.88 1.29
CA VAL A 5 -4.27 8.58 0.79
C VAL A 5 -4.79 7.26 1.37
N GLY A 6 -6.11 7.11 1.40
CA GLY A 6 -6.76 5.81 1.55
C GLY A 6 -6.98 5.23 0.15
N PRO A 7 -6.19 4.22 -0.29
CA PRO A 7 -6.28 3.70 -1.64
C PRO A 7 -7.52 2.83 -1.82
N ASP A 8 -8.07 2.82 -3.04
CA ASP A 8 -9.07 1.82 -3.43
C ASP A 8 -8.41 0.48 -3.83
N LEU A 9 -9.22 -0.57 -4.01
CA LEU A 9 -8.73 -1.89 -4.36
C LEU A 9 -8.01 -1.89 -5.73
N ALA A 10 -8.47 -1.13 -6.71
CA ALA A 10 -7.85 -1.10 -8.03
C ALA A 10 -6.44 -0.50 -7.95
N GLN A 11 -6.27 0.60 -7.21
CA GLN A 11 -4.97 1.23 -6.98
C GLN A 11 -4.01 0.28 -6.24
N ILE A 12 -4.49 -0.48 -5.24
CA ILE A 12 -3.67 -1.49 -4.54
C ILE A 12 -3.21 -2.58 -5.51
N LEU A 13 -4.11 -3.09 -6.36
CA LEU A 13 -3.78 -4.15 -7.32
C LEU A 13 -2.82 -3.67 -8.40
N ASP A 14 -2.99 -2.45 -8.91
CA ASP A 14 -2.08 -1.83 -9.87
C ASP A 14 -0.68 -1.66 -9.26
N TYR A 15 -0.58 -1.23 -8.00
CA TYR A 15 0.69 -1.17 -7.27
C TYR A 15 1.31 -2.57 -7.09
N CYS A 16 0.54 -3.58 -6.67
CA CYS A 16 1.07 -4.92 -6.46
C CYS A 16 1.57 -5.55 -7.78
N ALA A 17 0.93 -5.25 -8.91
CA ALA A 17 1.30 -5.78 -10.22
C ALA A 17 2.69 -5.32 -10.72
N GLU A 18 3.24 -4.22 -10.18
CA GLU A 18 4.59 -3.77 -10.53
C GLU A 18 5.69 -4.68 -9.94
N ASP A 19 5.40 -5.35 -8.83
CA ASP A 19 6.30 -6.34 -8.21
C ASP A 19 5.50 -7.47 -7.55
N PRO A 20 4.92 -8.38 -8.36
CA PRO A 20 3.89 -9.32 -7.90
C PRO A 20 4.42 -10.38 -6.93
N VAL A 21 5.73 -10.65 -6.94
CA VAL A 21 6.35 -11.60 -6.00
C VAL A 21 6.60 -10.93 -4.67
N GLU A 22 7.24 -9.76 -4.65
CA GLU A 22 7.53 -9.04 -3.39
C GLU A 22 6.24 -8.52 -2.72
N ARG A 23 5.20 -8.22 -3.52
CA ARG A 23 3.94 -7.63 -3.05
C ARG A 23 2.79 -8.65 -2.92
N VAL A 24 3.07 -9.95 -3.07
CA VAL A 24 2.05 -11.03 -3.05
C VAL A 24 1.18 -11.02 -1.80
N PHE A 25 1.77 -10.74 -0.63
CA PHE A 25 1.03 -10.65 0.63
C PHE A 25 0.01 -9.51 0.61
N LEU A 26 0.41 -8.32 0.13
CA LEU A 26 -0.44 -7.13 0.07
C LEU A 26 -1.62 -7.34 -0.87
N GLU A 27 -1.37 -8.00 -2.01
CA GLU A 27 -2.44 -8.37 -2.94
C GLU A 27 -3.43 -9.36 -2.29
N ASP A 28 -2.95 -10.44 -1.66
CA ASP A 28 -3.82 -11.44 -1.03
C ASP A 28 -4.74 -10.81 0.04
N VAL A 29 -4.16 -10.04 0.96
CA VAL A 29 -4.94 -9.44 2.05
C VAL A 29 -5.89 -8.36 1.56
N ALA A 30 -5.53 -7.60 0.51
CA ALA A 30 -6.42 -6.62 -0.10
C ALA A 30 -7.62 -7.28 -0.80
N ARG A 31 -7.38 -8.33 -1.60
CA ARG A 31 -8.45 -9.10 -2.26
C ARG A 31 -9.44 -9.72 -1.28
N ARG A 32 -8.95 -10.10 -0.10
CA ARG A 32 -9.76 -10.71 0.97
C ARG A 32 -10.42 -9.68 1.89
N GLY A 33 -10.15 -8.39 1.71
CA GLY A 33 -10.70 -7.32 2.55
C GLY A 33 -10.23 -7.39 3.99
N LEU A 34 -9.00 -7.85 4.24
CA LEU A 34 -8.45 -8.01 5.57
C LEU A 34 -7.62 -6.78 5.95
N GLY A 35 -7.94 -6.19 7.11
CA GLY A 35 -7.24 -5.02 7.65
C GLY A 35 -7.57 -3.71 6.93
N ARG A 36 -6.70 -2.72 7.07
CA ARG A 36 -6.81 -1.41 6.42
C ARG A 36 -5.54 -1.09 5.65
N PHE A 37 -5.66 -0.17 4.70
CA PHE A 37 -4.55 0.30 3.89
C PHE A 37 -4.40 1.81 3.98
N ALA A 38 -3.15 2.25 4.04
CA ALA A 38 -2.74 3.63 3.77
C ALA A 38 -1.71 3.58 2.65
N ALA A 39 -1.70 4.58 1.78
CA ALA A 39 -0.74 4.67 0.70
C ALA A 39 -0.11 6.06 0.61
N LEU A 40 1.07 6.12 0.00
CA LEU A 40 1.64 7.36 -0.49
C LEU A 40 1.40 7.43 -1.99
N GLU A 41 0.79 8.51 -2.43
CA GLU A 41 0.57 8.80 -3.84
C GLU A 41 1.46 9.95 -4.29
N GLU A 42 2.13 9.76 -5.42
CA GLU A 42 2.87 10.80 -6.13
C GLU A 42 2.50 10.75 -7.62
N ASP A 43 2.16 11.89 -8.20
CA ASP A 43 1.79 12.04 -9.61
C ASP A 43 0.70 11.05 -10.08
N GLY A 44 -0.30 10.80 -9.20
CA GLY A 44 -1.43 9.92 -9.48
C GLY A 44 -1.10 8.42 -9.42
N ARG A 45 0.09 8.05 -8.92
CA ARG A 45 0.50 6.65 -8.74
C ARG A 45 0.89 6.38 -7.29
N LEU A 46 0.59 5.19 -6.80
CA LEU A 46 1.08 4.77 -5.49
C LEU A 46 2.59 4.51 -5.55
N VAL A 47 3.34 5.14 -4.66
CA VAL A 47 4.79 4.93 -4.50
C VAL A 47 5.14 4.14 -3.24
N ALA A 48 4.19 4.03 -2.32
CA ALA A 48 4.24 3.13 -1.18
C ALA A 48 2.84 2.72 -0.72
N LEU A 49 2.76 1.56 -0.08
CA LEU A 49 1.55 0.99 0.49
C LEU A 49 1.86 0.40 1.87
N CYS A 50 0.99 0.62 2.85
CA CYS A 50 1.08 0.05 4.18
C CYS A 50 -0.20 -0.68 4.53
N HIS A 51 -0.11 -1.99 4.74
CA HIS A 51 -1.16 -2.77 5.38
C HIS A 51 -1.08 -2.60 6.91
N THR A 52 -2.22 -2.30 7.52
CA THR A 52 -2.40 -2.20 8.97
C THR A 52 -3.41 -3.27 9.42
N GLY A 53 -2.91 -4.30 10.11
CA GLY A 53 -3.72 -5.40 10.65
C GLY A 53 -3.11 -5.90 11.96
N THR A 54 -3.05 -7.22 12.14
CA THR A 54 -2.27 -7.82 13.24
C THR A 54 -0.78 -7.48 13.11
N ASN A 55 -0.30 -7.33 11.87
CA ASN A 55 1.04 -6.86 11.55
C ASN A 55 0.98 -5.52 10.81
N LEU A 56 2.05 -4.74 10.89
CA LEU A 56 2.31 -3.59 10.02
C LEU A 56 3.22 -4.02 8.88
N VAL A 57 2.79 -3.80 7.64
CA VAL A 57 3.55 -4.20 6.45
C VAL A 57 3.67 -3.01 5.50
N PRO A 58 4.70 -2.16 5.68
CA PRO A 58 5.05 -1.12 4.73
C PRO A 58 5.80 -1.70 3.52
N SER A 59 5.52 -1.18 2.33
CA SER A 59 6.18 -1.52 1.08
C SER A 59 6.34 -0.27 0.22
N GLY A 60 7.48 -0.15 -0.46
CA GLY A 60 7.77 0.97 -1.37
C GLY A 60 8.63 2.07 -0.76
N SER A 61 8.64 3.23 -1.40
CA SER A 61 9.54 4.34 -1.05
C SER A 61 8.88 5.36 -0.13
N GLY A 62 9.63 5.89 0.84
CA GLY A 62 9.11 6.91 1.76
C GLY A 62 8.23 6.36 2.89
N CYS A 63 8.27 5.05 3.15
CA CYS A 63 7.45 4.38 4.17
C CYS A 63 7.54 4.97 5.59
N GLY A 64 8.58 5.75 5.91
CA GLY A 64 8.65 6.48 7.17
C GLY A 64 7.45 7.40 7.42
N ALA A 65 6.78 7.88 6.36
CA ALA A 65 5.57 8.70 6.49
C ALA A 65 4.40 7.96 7.17
N PHE A 66 4.36 6.62 7.12
CA PHE A 66 3.33 5.84 7.79
C PHE A 66 3.47 5.80 9.32
N ALA A 67 4.64 6.16 9.86
CA ALA A 67 4.84 6.20 11.31
C ALA A 67 4.22 7.43 11.97
N GLU A 68 3.93 8.48 11.19
CA GLU A 68 3.38 9.77 11.64
C GLU A 68 1.87 9.89 11.37
N ALA A 69 1.24 8.82 10.85
CA ALA A 69 -0.13 8.79 10.35
C ALA A 69 -1.16 8.23 11.35
#